data_AF-A0A2V7BYD1-F1
#
_entry.id   AF-A0A2V7BYD1-F1
#
_cell.length_a   1.000
_cell.length_b   1.000
_cell.length_c   1.000
_cell.angle_alpha   90.00
_cell.angle_beta   90.00
_cell.angle_gamma   90.00
#
_symmetry.space_group_name_H-M   'P 1'
#
loop_
_entity.id
_entity.type
_entity.pdbx_description
1 polymer ?
#
loop_
_entity_poly.entity_id
_entity_poly.type
_entity_poly.pdbx_seq_one_letter_code
_entity_poly.pdbx_strand_id
1 'polypeptide(L)'
;MKRLLGILGLCALALPVASSQAYNGGPLRNVTDLAPTCAGCHSSFNKEQLRGEPEAFAAGQVKETKHYKAIEDGAGPYAQMSPADRQKLLADVKLMDELAGITLSAPTSLKPGQEAQVTVNVKGGQGVVGVFLVDTDLRFQARPLQGDGWVIVGAPKVWGSDGKEQTKWVDSRAPSLQKNLNSAIIFDQKSEIALKKVAEGKVVWTVKAPHEPGTYSMTAAFHFGAEKWSPVGTVTTPTGQVMARGGPGGPSARILFAKPVSVTVR
;
A
#
# COMPACT_ATOMS: atom_id res chain seq x y z
N MET A 1 -8.75 59.48 -9.22
CA MET A 1 -9.27 58.27 -9.90
C MET A 1 -8.13 57.49 -10.53
N LYS A 2 -7.77 56.34 -9.96
CA LYS A 2 -7.36 55.10 -10.67
C LYS A 2 -7.00 54.05 -9.61
N ARG A 3 -7.77 52.95 -9.62
CA ARG A 3 -7.66 51.74 -8.78
C ARG A 3 -6.44 50.93 -9.21
N LEU A 4 -5.79 50.24 -8.29
CA LEU A 4 -5.10 48.96 -8.52
C LEU A 4 -4.81 48.33 -7.14
N LEU A 5 -5.78 47.57 -6.61
CA LEU A 5 -5.86 46.11 -6.66
C LEU A 5 -4.70 45.43 -5.91
N GLY A 6 -5.10 44.77 -4.82
CA GLY A 6 -4.22 44.05 -3.92
C GLY A 6 -3.68 42.76 -4.53
N ILE A 7 -2.54 42.36 -3.98
CA ILE A 7 -2.00 41.02 -4.14
C ILE A 7 -1.87 40.49 -2.71
N LEU A 8 -2.91 39.77 -2.25
CA LEU A 8 -2.72 38.78 -1.20
C LEU A 8 -1.87 37.67 -1.81
N GLY A 9 -0.58 37.67 -1.47
CA GLY A 9 0.30 36.55 -1.77
C GLY A 9 -0.19 35.32 -1.01
N LEU A 10 -0.85 34.42 -1.72
CA LEU A 10 -1.13 33.08 -1.24
C LEU A 10 0.23 32.34 -1.18
N CYS A 11 0.90 32.43 -0.03
CA CYS A 11 2.00 31.52 0.28
C CYS A 11 1.39 30.12 0.41
N ALA A 12 1.31 29.40 -0.72
CA ALA A 12 1.14 27.98 -0.72
C ALA A 12 2.32 27.38 0.05
N LEU A 13 2.11 27.13 1.33
CA LEU A 13 2.95 26.26 2.14
C LEU A 13 2.92 24.90 1.44
N ALA A 14 3.89 24.69 0.55
CA ALA A 14 4.31 23.38 0.11
C ALA A 14 4.87 22.68 1.33
N LEU A 15 3.97 22.13 2.16
CA LEU A 15 4.33 21.15 3.16
C LEU A 15 5.16 20.09 2.42
N PRO A 16 6.38 19.78 2.86
CA PRO A 16 7.09 18.64 2.36
C PRO A 16 6.24 17.44 2.79
N VAL A 17 5.33 17.01 1.92
CA VAL A 17 4.70 15.71 2.05
C VAL A 17 5.88 14.77 2.03
N ALA A 18 6.20 14.19 3.19
CA ALA A 18 7.28 13.24 3.33
C ALA A 18 7.06 12.20 2.23
N SER A 19 7.82 12.34 1.15
CA SER A 19 7.68 11.48 0.00
C SER A 19 8.09 10.12 0.52
N SER A 20 7.15 9.20 0.65
CA SER A 20 7.49 7.79 0.68
C SER A 20 8.20 7.54 -0.64
N GLN A 21 9.53 7.61 -0.66
CA GLN A 21 10.32 7.05 -1.74
C GLN A 21 9.74 5.65 -1.96
N ALA A 22 8.99 5.43 -3.05
CA ALA A 22 8.46 4.11 -3.35
C ALA A 22 9.63 3.13 -3.34
N TYR A 23 9.70 2.32 -2.29
CA TYR A 23 10.96 1.91 -1.72
C TYR A 23 11.72 0.97 -2.67
N ASN A 24 12.75 1.48 -3.34
CA ASN A 24 13.67 0.64 -4.08
C ASN A 24 14.53 -0.13 -3.06
N GLY A 25 14.10 -1.34 -2.71
CA GLY A 25 14.69 -2.15 -1.64
C GLY A 25 14.02 -2.04 -0.26
N GLY A 26 12.85 -1.40 -0.15
CA GLY A 26 11.98 -1.37 1.06
C GLY A 26 12.28 -0.28 2.11
N PRO A 27 11.31 0.05 3.01
CA PRO A 27 11.46 1.04 4.08
C PRO A 27 12.40 0.62 5.22
N LEU A 28 13.65 0.27 4.95
CA LEU A 28 14.55 -0.19 6.02
C LEU A 28 14.87 0.89 7.07
N ARG A 29 14.56 2.16 6.80
CA ARG A 29 14.74 3.28 7.74
C ARG A 29 13.45 3.75 8.42
N ASN A 30 12.29 3.32 7.92
CA ASN A 30 10.97 3.71 8.43
C ASN A 30 10.22 2.47 8.94
N VAL A 31 10.76 1.86 9.98
CA VAL A 31 10.18 0.67 10.61
C VAL A 31 9.32 1.13 11.78
N THR A 32 8.02 1.37 11.54
CA THR A 32 7.07 1.96 12.51
C THR A 32 5.62 1.59 12.15
N ASP A 33 4.66 1.91 13.03
CA ASP A 33 3.24 1.86 12.66
C ASP A 33 2.96 2.83 11.52
N LEU A 34 2.15 2.39 10.56
CA LEU A 34 1.80 3.16 9.38
C LEU A 34 0.31 3.01 9.10
N ALA A 35 -0.33 4.13 8.80
CA ALA A 35 -1.68 4.17 8.25
C ALA A 35 -1.63 4.20 6.72
N PRO A 36 -2.58 3.60 5.99
CA PRO A 36 -2.56 3.61 4.53
C PRO A 36 -2.71 5.02 3.93
N THR A 37 -3.18 5.98 4.72
CA THR A 37 -3.24 7.42 4.38
C THR A 37 -1.86 7.99 4.00
N CYS A 38 -0.77 7.45 4.54
CA CYS A 38 0.60 7.89 4.23
C CYS A 38 1.01 7.60 2.77
N ALA A 39 0.22 6.82 2.05
CA ALA A 39 0.46 6.41 0.68
C ALA A 39 -0.30 7.26 -0.35
N GLY A 40 -0.42 8.58 -0.15
CA GLY A 40 -1.14 9.51 -1.05
C GLY A 40 -0.73 9.42 -2.53
N CYS A 41 0.52 9.02 -2.80
CA CYS A 41 1.02 8.75 -4.14
C CYS A 41 0.29 7.59 -4.84
N HIS A 42 -0.20 6.59 -4.11
CA HIS A 42 -0.76 5.36 -4.69
C HIS A 42 -2.14 5.63 -5.33
N SER A 43 -2.54 4.77 -6.25
CA SER A 43 -3.91 4.75 -6.78
C SER A 43 -4.78 3.80 -5.96
N SER A 44 -5.99 4.24 -5.59
CA SER A 44 -7.00 3.37 -4.99
C SER A 44 -7.45 2.34 -6.00
N PHE A 45 -7.72 1.13 -5.52
CA PHE A 45 -8.09 0.03 -6.40
C PHE A 45 -9.53 0.14 -6.92
N ASN A 46 -10.41 0.76 -6.11
CA ASN A 46 -11.77 1.08 -6.47
C ASN A 46 -12.24 2.32 -5.69
N LYS A 47 -13.44 2.79 -6.02
CA LYS A 47 -14.00 4.03 -5.45
C LYS A 47 -14.67 3.80 -4.10
N GLU A 48 -15.07 2.57 -3.79
CA GLU A 48 -15.68 2.18 -2.51
C GLU A 48 -14.73 2.40 -1.32
N GLN A 49 -13.41 2.29 -1.55
CA GLN A 49 -12.36 2.65 -0.59
C GLN A 49 -12.31 4.16 -0.26
N LEU A 50 -13.04 4.98 -1.02
CA LEU A 50 -13.07 6.43 -0.96
C LEU A 50 -14.49 6.95 -0.72
N ARG A 51 -15.43 6.09 -0.31
CA ARG A 51 -16.86 6.42 -0.14
C ARG A 51 -17.15 7.56 0.85
N GLY A 52 -16.19 7.91 1.71
CA GLY A 52 -16.29 9.06 2.62
C GLY A 52 -15.78 10.39 2.05
N GLU A 53 -15.18 10.37 0.85
CA GLU A 53 -14.56 11.53 0.23
C GLU A 53 -15.49 12.23 -0.78
N PRO A 54 -15.27 13.52 -1.08
CA PRO A 54 -15.98 14.19 -2.16
C PRO A 54 -15.80 13.49 -3.51
N GLU A 55 -16.90 13.39 -4.27
CA GLU A 55 -16.96 12.65 -5.55
C GLU A 55 -15.79 12.97 -6.50
N ALA A 56 -15.54 14.26 -6.76
CA ALA A 56 -14.49 14.69 -7.68
C ALA A 56 -13.09 14.30 -7.19
N PHE A 57 -12.86 14.36 -5.88
CA PHE A 57 -11.60 13.92 -5.29
C PHE A 57 -11.48 12.39 -5.40
N ALA A 58 -12.50 11.64 -5.00
CA ALA A 58 -12.51 10.19 -5.08
C ALA A 58 -12.27 9.68 -6.51
N ALA A 59 -12.96 10.28 -7.48
CA ALA A 59 -12.82 9.98 -8.89
C ALA A 59 -11.41 10.25 -9.43
N GLY A 60 -10.63 11.16 -8.83
CA GLY A 60 -9.24 11.42 -9.22
C GLY A 60 -8.20 10.51 -8.55
N GLN A 61 -8.60 9.68 -7.59
CA GLN A 61 -7.68 8.82 -6.83
C GLN A 61 -7.68 7.36 -7.27
N VAL A 62 -8.63 6.93 -8.11
CA VAL A 62 -8.71 5.55 -8.61
C VAL A 62 -7.72 5.30 -9.74
N LYS A 63 -7.28 4.05 -9.89
CA LYS A 63 -6.24 3.65 -10.86
C LYS A 63 -6.59 3.98 -12.30
N GLU A 64 -7.86 3.93 -12.67
CA GLU A 64 -8.37 4.19 -14.03
C GLU A 64 -8.13 5.63 -14.48
N THR A 65 -8.47 6.59 -13.63
CA THR A 65 -8.41 8.02 -13.95
C THR A 65 -7.09 8.66 -13.54
N LYS A 66 -6.31 7.99 -12.68
CA LYS A 66 -5.00 8.46 -12.20
C LYS A 66 -3.87 7.81 -12.99
N HIS A 67 -3.57 6.55 -12.71
CA HIS A 67 -2.41 5.87 -13.28
C HIS A 67 -2.60 5.47 -14.74
N TYR A 68 -3.69 4.77 -15.05
CA TYR A 68 -3.96 4.29 -16.41
C TYR A 68 -4.05 5.46 -17.38
N LYS A 69 -4.78 6.50 -17.00
CA LYS A 69 -4.88 7.73 -17.79
C LYS A 69 -3.53 8.41 -17.99
N ALA A 70 -2.66 8.46 -16.97
CA ALA A 70 -1.31 9.01 -17.14
C ALA A 70 -0.48 8.22 -18.17
N ILE A 71 -0.56 6.88 -18.17
CA ILE A 71 0.10 6.05 -19.18
C ILE A 71 -0.52 6.29 -20.56
N GLU A 72 -1.85 6.28 -20.67
CA GLU A 72 -2.59 6.46 -21.92
C GLU A 72 -2.28 7.82 -22.56
N ASP A 73 -2.35 8.90 -21.78
CA ASP A 73 -2.09 10.27 -22.25
C ASP A 73 -0.60 10.53 -22.46
N GLY A 74 0.29 9.67 -21.91
CA GLY A 74 1.74 9.91 -21.97
C GLY A 74 2.16 11.06 -21.07
N ALA A 75 1.46 11.25 -19.96
CA ALA A 75 1.74 12.33 -19.03
C ALA A 75 3.00 12.03 -18.18
N GLY A 76 3.72 13.08 -17.81
CA GLY A 76 4.86 12.97 -16.89
C GLY A 76 5.93 11.97 -17.38
N PRO A 77 6.32 10.97 -16.57
CA PRO A 77 7.38 10.02 -16.95
C PRO A 77 7.11 9.17 -18.20
N TYR A 78 5.85 9.11 -18.66
CA TYR A 78 5.47 8.34 -19.85
C TYR A 78 5.59 9.14 -21.16
N ALA A 79 5.87 10.45 -21.10
CA ALA A 79 5.94 11.32 -22.28
C ALA A 79 7.02 10.90 -23.29
N GLN A 80 8.08 10.25 -22.80
CA GLN A 80 9.20 9.77 -23.61
C GLN A 80 8.98 8.36 -24.18
N MET A 81 7.84 7.73 -23.89
CA MET A 81 7.52 6.41 -24.42
C MET A 81 6.85 6.50 -25.79
N SER A 82 7.16 5.54 -26.66
CA SER A 82 6.39 5.36 -27.88
C SER A 82 4.92 5.03 -27.56
N PRO A 83 3.95 5.34 -28.45
CA PRO A 83 2.56 4.91 -28.27
C PRO A 83 2.42 3.40 -28.06
N ALA A 84 3.22 2.59 -28.77
CA ALA A 84 3.21 1.13 -28.64
C ALA A 84 3.66 0.67 -27.25
N ASP A 85 4.74 1.25 -26.71
CA ASP A 85 5.22 0.90 -25.37
C ASP A 85 4.23 1.33 -24.29
N ARG A 86 3.53 2.46 -24.46
CA ARG A 86 2.48 2.91 -23.53
C ARG A 86 1.31 1.94 -23.52
N GLN A 87 0.83 1.52 -24.69
CA GLN A 87 -0.24 0.53 -24.80
C GLN A 87 0.17 -0.80 -24.16
N LYS A 88 1.40 -1.26 -24.42
CA LYS A 88 1.94 -2.46 -23.79
C LYS A 88 2.02 -2.33 -22.26
N LEU A 89 2.60 -1.24 -21.76
CA LEU A 89 2.69 -0.99 -20.33
C LEU A 89 1.31 -0.96 -19.67
N LEU A 90 0.34 -0.30 -20.30
CA LEU A 90 -1.02 -0.22 -19.79
C LEU A 90 -1.68 -1.60 -19.72
N ALA A 91 -1.55 -2.41 -20.76
CA ALA A 91 -2.08 -3.77 -20.79
C ALA A 91 -1.44 -4.64 -19.72
N ASP A 92 -0.11 -4.56 -19.57
CA ASP A 92 0.61 -5.27 -18.53
C ASP A 92 0.13 -4.78 -17.14
N VAL A 93 0.14 -3.49 -16.83
CA VAL A 93 -0.32 -3.00 -15.51
C VAL A 93 -1.76 -3.46 -15.20
N LYS A 94 -2.67 -3.42 -16.19
CA LYS A 94 -4.05 -3.91 -16.02
C LYS A 94 -4.10 -5.38 -15.65
N LEU A 95 -3.27 -6.22 -16.27
CA LEU A 95 -3.22 -7.65 -15.96
C LEU A 95 -2.64 -7.91 -14.55
N MET A 96 -1.63 -7.15 -14.10
CA MET A 96 -1.18 -7.24 -12.70
C MET A 96 -2.32 -6.92 -11.74
N ASP A 97 -3.04 -5.83 -12.03
CA ASP A 97 -4.15 -5.41 -11.19
C ASP A 97 -5.25 -6.47 -11.17
N GLU A 98 -5.61 -7.07 -12.31
CA GLU A 98 -6.57 -8.17 -12.38
C GLU A 98 -6.16 -9.38 -11.52
N LEU A 99 -4.88 -9.74 -11.54
CA LEU A 99 -4.36 -10.90 -10.82
C LEU A 99 -4.09 -10.64 -9.34
N ALA A 100 -3.89 -9.38 -8.94
CA ALA A 100 -3.59 -8.99 -7.58
C ALA A 100 -4.76 -9.27 -6.61
N GLY A 101 -4.44 -9.41 -5.33
CA GLY A 101 -5.44 -9.74 -4.33
C GLY A 101 -4.88 -9.75 -2.91
N ILE A 102 -5.80 -9.67 -1.97
CA ILE A 102 -5.53 -9.75 -0.54
C ILE A 102 -6.70 -10.45 0.14
N THR A 103 -6.40 -11.33 1.08
CA THR A 103 -7.38 -11.95 1.98
C THR A 103 -6.92 -11.82 3.42
N LEU A 104 -7.88 -11.68 4.33
CA LEU A 104 -7.63 -11.65 5.76
C LEU A 104 -8.44 -12.76 6.43
N SER A 105 -7.80 -13.46 7.36
CA SER A 105 -8.42 -14.47 8.22
C SER A 105 -8.16 -14.07 9.67
N ALA A 106 -9.25 -13.86 10.40
CA ALA A 106 -9.24 -13.55 11.83
C ALA A 106 -10.38 -14.31 12.53
N PRO A 107 -10.32 -14.49 13.86
CA PRO A 107 -11.45 -15.03 14.62
C PRO A 107 -12.68 -14.15 14.50
N THR A 108 -13.87 -14.74 14.61
CA THR A 108 -15.14 -14.00 14.60
C THR A 108 -15.60 -13.57 16.01
N SER A 109 -15.06 -14.19 17.05
CA SER A 109 -15.32 -13.81 18.44
C SER A 109 -14.16 -14.17 19.37
N LEU A 110 -13.92 -13.33 20.37
CA LEU A 110 -12.85 -13.47 21.36
C LEU A 110 -13.35 -12.99 22.74
N LYS A 111 -12.70 -13.45 23.81
CA LYS A 111 -12.85 -12.84 25.13
C LYS A 111 -12.01 -11.58 25.24
N PRO A 112 -12.38 -10.62 26.13
CA PRO A 112 -11.52 -9.48 26.46
C PRO A 112 -10.07 -9.88 26.73
N GLY A 113 -9.11 -9.24 26.05
CA GLY A 113 -7.68 -9.50 26.19
C GLY A 113 -7.18 -10.85 25.65
N GLN A 114 -8.04 -11.69 25.07
CA GLN A 114 -7.65 -12.98 24.51
C GLN A 114 -6.70 -12.81 23.33
N GLU A 115 -5.60 -13.57 23.32
CA GLU A 115 -4.68 -13.63 22.20
C GLU A 115 -5.25 -14.45 21.02
N ALA A 116 -5.01 -13.98 19.81
CA ALA A 116 -5.34 -14.68 18.58
C ALA A 116 -4.36 -14.34 17.46
N GLN A 117 -4.36 -15.18 16.42
CA GLN A 117 -3.62 -14.92 15.19
C GLN A 117 -4.53 -14.32 14.12
N VAL A 118 -4.01 -13.31 13.43
CA VAL A 118 -4.60 -12.71 12.24
C VAL A 118 -3.63 -12.99 11.09
N THR A 119 -4.13 -13.66 10.06
CA THR A 119 -3.32 -14.02 8.88
C THR A 119 -3.81 -13.23 7.68
N VAL A 120 -2.87 -12.61 6.97
CA VAL A 120 -3.13 -11.90 5.73
C VAL A 120 -2.32 -12.56 4.63
N ASN A 121 -2.99 -12.97 3.55
CA ASN A 121 -2.35 -13.47 2.35
C ASN A 121 -2.48 -12.42 1.26
N VAL A 122 -1.41 -12.19 0.52
CA VAL A 122 -1.37 -11.23 -0.59
C VAL A 122 -0.85 -11.91 -1.85
N LYS A 123 -1.33 -11.47 -3.00
CA LYS A 123 -0.83 -11.86 -4.32
C LYS A 123 -0.67 -10.62 -5.20
N GLY A 124 0.40 -10.54 -5.95
CA GLY A 124 0.72 -9.41 -6.83
C GLY A 124 1.91 -8.57 -6.38
N GLY A 125 2.31 -7.64 -7.24
CA GLY A 125 3.48 -6.79 -7.04
C GLY A 125 4.77 -7.37 -7.61
N GLN A 126 5.81 -6.53 -7.65
CA GLN A 126 7.15 -6.90 -8.09
C GLN A 126 8.19 -6.18 -7.22
N GLY A 127 9.16 -6.93 -6.70
CA GLY A 127 10.19 -6.44 -5.81
C GLY A 127 9.70 -6.34 -4.37
N VAL A 128 9.23 -5.17 -3.95
CA VAL A 128 8.86 -4.92 -2.55
C VAL A 128 7.39 -4.51 -2.44
N VAL A 129 6.69 -5.10 -1.47
CA VAL A 129 5.29 -4.82 -1.16
C VAL A 129 5.10 -4.58 0.33
N GLY A 130 4.02 -3.88 0.69
CA GLY A 130 3.67 -3.58 2.08
C GLY A 130 2.29 -4.09 2.47
N VAL A 131 2.16 -4.55 3.70
CA VAL A 131 0.89 -5.01 4.27
C VAL A 131 0.66 -4.28 5.60
N PHE A 132 -0.55 -3.81 5.84
CA PHE A 132 -0.90 -3.02 7.02
C PHE A 132 -2.17 -3.58 7.65
N LEU A 133 -2.11 -3.90 8.94
CA LEU A 133 -3.29 -4.30 9.72
C LEU A 133 -3.99 -3.04 10.26
N VAL A 134 -5.27 -2.87 9.92
CA VAL A 134 -6.03 -1.62 10.12
C VAL A 134 -7.48 -1.87 10.51
N ASP A 135 -8.17 -0.84 10.98
CA ASP A 135 -9.56 -0.88 11.44
C ASP A 135 -10.60 -0.92 10.29
N THR A 136 -10.38 -0.14 9.22
CA THR A 136 -11.35 0.01 8.12
C THR A 136 -10.70 0.01 6.73
N ASP A 137 -11.52 -0.20 5.69
CA ASP A 137 -11.12 -0.15 4.28
C ASP A 137 -11.27 1.25 3.64
N LEU A 138 -11.54 2.27 4.46
CA LEU A 138 -11.55 3.66 4.03
C LEU A 138 -10.12 4.19 3.92
N ARG A 139 -9.59 4.29 2.71
CA ARG A 139 -8.17 4.63 2.46
C ARG A 139 -7.64 5.80 3.28
N PHE A 140 -8.38 6.90 3.33
CA PHE A 140 -7.94 8.15 3.97
C PHE A 140 -8.38 8.30 5.43
N GLN A 141 -9.14 7.32 5.95
CA GLN A 141 -9.67 7.33 7.33
C GLN A 141 -9.18 6.12 8.14
N ALA A 142 -8.60 5.10 7.49
CA ALA A 142 -8.07 3.92 8.13
C ALA A 142 -6.91 4.24 9.06
N ARG A 143 -6.92 3.63 10.24
CA ARG A 143 -5.91 3.77 11.28
C ARG A 143 -5.26 2.42 11.56
N PRO A 144 -4.05 2.39 12.14
CA PRO A 144 -3.49 1.15 12.69
C PRO A 144 -4.52 0.48 13.60
N LEU A 145 -4.62 -0.85 13.54
CA LEU A 145 -5.62 -1.62 14.30
C LEU A 145 -5.59 -1.31 15.81
N GLN A 146 -4.43 -0.93 16.34
CA GLN A 146 -4.28 -0.52 17.74
C GLN A 146 -5.15 0.69 18.14
N GLY A 147 -5.57 1.51 17.17
CA GLY A 147 -6.48 2.65 17.39
C GLY A 147 -7.89 2.26 17.85
N ASP A 148 -8.26 0.98 17.72
CA ASP A 148 -9.52 0.39 18.18
C ASP A 148 -9.34 -0.43 19.49
N GLY A 149 -8.18 -0.30 20.16
CA GLY A 149 -7.90 -0.96 21.43
C GLY A 149 -7.29 -2.37 21.32
N TRP A 150 -7.05 -2.85 20.09
CA TRP A 150 -6.29 -4.09 19.87
C TRP A 150 -4.83 -3.90 20.28
N VAL A 151 -4.20 -4.95 20.81
CA VAL A 151 -2.77 -4.93 21.12
C VAL A 151 -2.05 -5.91 20.22
N ILE A 152 -1.13 -5.44 19.39
CA ILE A 152 -0.23 -6.33 18.64
C ILE A 152 0.83 -6.87 19.60
N VAL A 153 1.04 -8.18 19.57
CA VAL A 153 1.96 -8.90 20.45
C VAL A 153 3.19 -9.32 19.64
N GLY A 154 4.35 -8.74 19.97
CA GLY A 154 5.62 -9.10 19.35
C GLY A 154 5.72 -8.72 17.87
N ALA A 155 6.76 -9.22 17.20
CA ALA A 155 7.00 -8.96 15.78
C ALA A 155 6.00 -9.69 14.87
N PRO A 156 5.45 -9.06 13.82
CA PRO A 156 4.75 -9.81 12.78
C PRO A 156 5.69 -10.78 12.08
N LYS A 157 5.17 -11.95 11.73
CA LYS A 157 5.90 -12.95 10.93
C LYS A 157 5.56 -12.77 9.46
N VAL A 158 6.58 -12.77 8.61
CA VAL A 158 6.45 -12.40 7.19
C VAL A 158 7.03 -13.49 6.30
N TRP A 159 6.32 -13.90 5.25
CA TRP A 159 6.81 -14.85 4.24
C TRP A 159 6.67 -14.25 2.84
N GLY A 160 7.73 -14.42 2.04
CA GLY A 160 7.73 -14.04 0.63
C GLY A 160 7.43 -15.21 -0.31
N SER A 161 7.65 -14.97 -1.61
CA SER A 161 7.35 -15.95 -2.67
C SER A 161 8.22 -17.21 -2.65
N ASP A 162 9.32 -17.20 -1.87
CA ASP A 162 10.19 -18.36 -1.68
C ASP A 162 9.72 -19.27 -0.51
N GLY A 163 8.64 -18.90 0.18
CA GLY A 163 8.09 -19.64 1.31
C GLY A 163 8.91 -19.56 2.60
N LYS A 164 9.96 -18.73 2.64
CA LYS A 164 10.81 -18.56 3.82
C LYS A 164 10.38 -17.35 4.62
N GLU A 165 10.52 -17.46 5.95
CA GLU A 165 10.26 -16.33 6.84
C GLU A 165 11.33 -15.25 6.62
N GLN A 166 10.88 -14.00 6.47
CA GLN A 166 11.71 -12.82 6.29
C GLN A 166 11.70 -11.98 7.58
N THR A 167 12.87 -11.72 8.15
CA THR A 167 13.02 -10.87 9.33
C THR A 167 13.65 -9.51 9.03
N LYS A 168 14.20 -9.34 7.81
CA LYS A 168 14.98 -8.16 7.39
C LYS A 168 14.34 -6.82 7.75
N TRP A 169 13.05 -6.65 7.52
CA TRP A 169 12.36 -5.39 7.82
C TRP A 169 12.23 -5.17 9.33
N VAL A 170 11.73 -6.16 10.08
CA VAL A 170 11.54 -6.04 11.53
C VAL A 170 12.88 -5.90 12.27
N ASP A 171 13.95 -6.52 11.76
CA ASP A 171 15.31 -6.42 12.30
C ASP A 171 15.99 -5.09 12.00
N SER A 172 15.46 -4.31 11.05
CA SER A 172 15.95 -2.95 10.79
C SER A 172 15.46 -1.93 11.83
N ARG A 173 14.52 -2.32 12.71
CA ARG A 173 14.11 -1.49 13.84
C ARG A 173 15.22 -1.41 14.88
N ALA A 174 15.37 -0.24 15.52
CA ALA A 174 16.39 -0.05 16.55
C ALA A 174 16.25 -1.10 17.69
N PRO A 175 17.34 -1.72 18.17
CA PRO A 175 17.28 -2.90 19.06
C PRO A 175 16.48 -2.73 20.35
N SER A 176 16.40 -1.51 20.89
CA SER A 176 15.68 -1.20 22.14
C SER A 176 14.18 -0.97 21.95
N LEU A 177 13.69 -0.90 20.71
CA LEU A 177 12.30 -0.59 20.43
C LEU A 177 11.47 -1.87 20.26
N GLN A 178 10.25 -1.84 20.79
CA GLN A 178 9.28 -2.92 20.63
C GLN A 178 8.90 -3.10 19.16
N LYS A 179 8.81 -4.36 18.69
CA LYS A 179 8.54 -4.73 17.29
C LYS A 179 7.05 -5.01 16.99
N ASN A 180 6.15 -4.61 17.89
CA ASN A 180 4.70 -4.77 17.78
C ASN A 180 4.06 -3.79 16.80
N LEU A 181 4.37 -3.98 15.52
CA LEU A 181 3.98 -3.07 14.44
C LEU A 181 2.78 -3.57 13.65
N ASN A 182 1.90 -2.65 13.27
CA ASN A 182 0.76 -2.93 12.39
C ASN A 182 1.16 -3.11 10.92
N SER A 183 2.33 -2.59 10.54
CA SER A 183 2.84 -2.70 9.19
C SER A 183 3.82 -3.87 9.06
N ALA A 184 3.99 -4.36 7.84
CA ALA A 184 4.98 -5.36 7.47
C ALA A 184 5.39 -5.16 6.01
N ILE A 185 6.64 -5.51 5.70
CA ILE A 185 7.19 -5.42 4.34
C ILE A 185 7.64 -6.79 3.88
N ILE A 186 7.23 -7.16 2.68
CA ILE A 186 7.65 -8.39 2.01
C ILE A 186 8.59 -8.00 0.87
N PHE A 187 9.80 -8.54 0.90
CA PHE A 187 10.83 -8.31 -0.11
C PHE A 187 10.84 -9.41 -1.16
N ASP A 188 11.58 -9.14 -2.23
CA ASP A 188 11.98 -10.08 -3.26
C ASP A 188 10.80 -10.82 -3.92
N GLN A 189 9.66 -10.14 -4.01
CA GLN A 189 8.49 -10.60 -4.74
C GLN A 189 8.81 -10.70 -6.23
N LYS A 190 8.64 -11.89 -6.80
CA LYS A 190 8.92 -12.17 -8.21
C LYS A 190 7.66 -12.67 -8.92
N SER A 191 7.06 -11.78 -9.70
CA SER A 191 5.98 -12.08 -10.63
C SER A 191 6.55 -12.28 -12.04
N GLU A 192 5.90 -13.14 -12.82
CA GLU A 192 6.30 -13.51 -14.18
C GLU A 192 5.13 -13.29 -15.13
N ILE A 193 5.17 -12.17 -15.86
CA ILE A 193 4.08 -11.76 -16.75
C ILE A 193 3.81 -12.77 -17.87
N ALA A 194 4.87 -13.37 -18.44
CA ALA A 194 4.74 -14.37 -19.51
C ALA A 194 3.97 -15.62 -19.07
N LEU A 195 4.06 -15.98 -17.79
CA LEU A 195 3.35 -17.11 -17.19
C LEU A 195 2.04 -16.69 -16.51
N LYS A 196 1.69 -15.39 -16.53
CA LYS A 196 0.60 -14.81 -15.73
C LYS A 196 0.67 -15.20 -14.26
N LYS A 197 1.88 -15.42 -13.74
CA LYS A 197 2.13 -15.84 -12.37
C LYS A 197 2.46 -14.61 -11.54
N VAL A 198 1.67 -14.37 -10.50
CA VAL A 198 1.95 -13.31 -9.53
C VAL A 198 2.65 -13.86 -8.31
N ALA A 199 3.53 -13.05 -7.74
CA ALA A 199 4.19 -13.36 -6.48
C ALA A 199 3.16 -13.43 -5.34
N GLU A 200 3.38 -14.34 -4.39
CA GLU A 200 2.54 -14.51 -3.22
C GLU A 200 3.33 -14.16 -1.96
N GLY A 201 2.60 -13.75 -0.93
CA GLY A 201 3.15 -13.45 0.37
C GLY A 201 2.14 -13.66 1.48
N LYS A 202 2.66 -13.79 2.69
CA LYS A 202 1.84 -14.00 3.89
C LYS A 202 2.41 -13.19 5.03
N VAL A 203 1.54 -12.56 5.81
CA VAL A 203 1.90 -11.92 7.08
C VAL A 203 0.97 -12.43 8.17
N VAL A 204 1.55 -12.76 9.33
CA VAL A 204 0.80 -13.19 10.51
C VAL A 204 1.11 -12.25 11.65
N TRP A 205 0.05 -11.66 12.23
CA TRP A 205 0.11 -10.92 13.47
C TRP A 205 -0.48 -11.76 14.61
N THR A 206 0.13 -11.68 15.78
CA THR A 206 -0.52 -12.08 17.03
C THR A 206 -1.09 -10.82 17.68
N VAL A 207 -2.36 -10.85 18.07
CA VAL A 207 -3.07 -9.71 18.64
C VAL A 207 -3.82 -10.12 19.91
N LYS A 208 -4.01 -9.20 20.85
CA LYS A 208 -4.98 -9.30 21.94
C LYS A 208 -6.22 -8.51 21.60
N ALA A 209 -7.38 -9.11 21.84
CA ALA A 209 -8.66 -8.44 21.73
C ALA A 209 -8.73 -7.23 22.70
N PRO A 210 -9.45 -6.16 22.33
CA PRO A 210 -9.79 -5.07 23.24
C PRO A 210 -10.36 -5.59 24.57
N HIS A 211 -10.13 -4.85 25.65
CA HIS A 211 -10.69 -5.21 26.95
C HIS A 211 -12.17 -4.84 27.08
N GLU A 212 -12.62 -3.82 26.34
CA GLU A 212 -14.02 -3.44 26.31
C GLU A 212 -14.81 -4.43 25.42
N PRO A 213 -15.95 -4.96 25.89
CA PRO A 213 -16.84 -5.74 25.05
C PRO A 213 -17.42 -4.90 23.90
N GLY A 214 -17.56 -5.50 22.73
CA GLY A 214 -18.05 -4.79 21.55
C GLY A 214 -17.86 -5.55 20.25
N THR A 215 -18.27 -4.93 19.15
CA THR A 215 -17.99 -5.43 17.79
C THR A 215 -16.97 -4.51 17.15
N TYR A 216 -15.82 -5.08 16.82
CA TYR A 216 -14.69 -4.37 16.23
C TYR A 216 -14.54 -4.76 14.77
N SER A 217 -14.23 -3.79 13.91
CA SER A 217 -13.85 -4.08 12.53
C SER A 217 -12.34 -4.31 12.44
N MET A 218 -11.95 -5.20 11.54
CA MET A 218 -10.56 -5.46 11.22
C MET A 218 -10.45 -5.69 9.72
N THR A 219 -9.45 -5.11 9.10
CA THR A 219 -9.07 -5.42 7.73
C THR A 219 -7.56 -5.29 7.55
N ALA A 220 -7.08 -5.48 6.32
CA ALA A 220 -5.71 -5.21 5.97
C ALA A 220 -5.61 -4.47 4.64
N ALA A 221 -4.65 -3.55 4.56
CA ALA A 221 -4.28 -2.87 3.33
C ALA A 221 -3.05 -3.53 2.71
N PHE A 222 -3.02 -3.59 1.39
CA PHE A 222 -1.94 -4.13 0.56
C PHE A 222 -1.44 -3.06 -0.39
N HIS A 223 -0.17 -2.71 -0.27
CA HIS A 223 0.53 -1.80 -1.16
C HIS A 223 1.45 -2.57 -2.09
N PHE A 224 1.27 -2.42 -3.40
CA PHE A 224 2.11 -3.07 -4.40
C PHE A 224 2.33 -2.19 -5.63
N GLY A 225 3.49 -2.35 -6.27
CA GLY A 225 3.81 -1.71 -7.54
C GLY A 225 3.49 -2.64 -8.71
N ALA A 226 2.87 -2.11 -9.76
CA ALA A 226 2.52 -2.91 -10.93
C ALA A 226 3.59 -2.86 -12.04
N GLU A 227 4.18 -1.69 -12.34
CA GLU A 227 4.96 -1.52 -13.57
C GLU A 227 6.23 -2.38 -13.69
N LYS A 228 6.93 -2.64 -12.58
CA LYS A 228 8.23 -3.35 -12.60
C LYS A 228 8.12 -4.78 -13.15
N TRP A 229 6.91 -5.33 -13.24
CA TRP A 229 6.66 -6.65 -13.83
C TRP A 229 6.64 -6.63 -15.37
N SER A 230 6.54 -5.43 -15.97
CA SER A 230 6.49 -5.21 -17.41
C SER A 230 7.90 -4.95 -17.93
N PRO A 231 8.30 -5.51 -19.09
CA PRO A 231 9.62 -5.24 -19.66
C PRO A 231 9.82 -3.78 -20.08
N VAL A 232 8.73 -3.02 -20.31
CA VAL A 232 8.77 -1.59 -20.66
C VAL A 232 8.47 -0.66 -19.46
N GLY A 233 8.13 -1.25 -18.32
CA GLY A 233 7.69 -0.53 -17.11
C GLY A 233 8.82 -0.09 -16.18
N THR A 234 10.07 -0.24 -16.59
CA THR A 234 11.22 0.19 -15.79
C THR A 234 12.10 1.20 -16.49
N VAL A 235 12.83 1.96 -15.68
CA VAL A 235 13.91 2.87 -16.11
C VAL A 235 15.12 2.67 -15.22
N THR A 236 16.30 2.77 -15.79
CA THR A 236 17.57 2.75 -15.05
C THR A 236 17.98 4.19 -14.75
N THR A 237 18.22 4.50 -13.47
CA THR A 237 18.71 5.82 -13.06
C THR A 237 20.16 6.03 -13.50
N PRO A 238 20.65 7.29 -13.50
CA PRO A 238 22.08 7.56 -13.68
C PRO A 238 23.00 6.84 -12.68
N THR A 239 22.46 6.48 -11.50
CA THR A 239 23.17 5.70 -10.47
C THR A 239 23.07 4.18 -10.66
N GLY A 240 22.50 3.71 -11.78
CA GLY A 240 22.36 2.29 -12.11
C GLY A 240 21.20 1.57 -11.42
N GLN A 241 20.34 2.28 -10.69
CA GLN A 241 19.19 1.68 -10.02
C GLN A 241 18.03 1.47 -10.98
N VAL A 242 17.44 0.27 -10.96
CA VAL A 242 16.22 -0.01 -11.74
C VAL A 242 14.99 0.40 -10.93
N MET A 243 14.22 1.34 -11.48
CA MET A 243 13.00 1.87 -10.87
C MET A 243 11.79 1.63 -11.74
N ALA A 244 10.59 1.69 -11.15
CA ALA A 244 9.36 1.82 -11.92
C ALA A 244 9.42 3.11 -12.75
N ARG A 245 8.90 3.07 -13.97
CA ARG A 245 8.94 4.21 -14.89
C ARG A 245 8.13 5.39 -14.35
N GLY A 246 6.98 5.15 -13.72
CA GLY A 246 6.16 6.17 -13.05
C GLY A 246 6.87 6.89 -11.89
N GLY A 247 8.09 6.47 -11.53
CA GLY A 247 8.92 7.12 -10.53
C GLY A 247 8.50 6.83 -9.08
N PRO A 248 9.24 7.42 -8.10
CA PRO A 248 9.05 7.11 -6.68
C PRO A 248 7.82 7.78 -6.04
N GLY A 249 7.25 8.82 -6.65
CA GLY A 249 6.08 9.54 -6.15
C GLY A 249 4.79 9.25 -6.93
N GLY A 250 4.80 8.23 -7.79
CA GLY A 250 3.81 8.08 -8.84
C GLY A 250 2.52 7.35 -8.43
N PRO A 251 1.44 7.53 -9.23
CA PRO A 251 0.21 6.74 -9.15
C PRO A 251 0.37 5.27 -9.56
N SER A 252 1.56 4.87 -9.98
CA SER A 252 1.87 3.53 -10.48
C SER A 252 1.78 2.41 -9.45
N ALA A 253 1.78 2.77 -8.16
CA ALA A 253 1.51 1.85 -7.08
C ALA A 253 0.01 1.78 -6.75
N ARG A 254 -0.39 0.69 -6.12
CA ARG A 254 -1.77 0.40 -5.73
C ARG A 254 -1.92 0.34 -4.24
N ILE A 255 -3.09 0.73 -3.77
CA ILE A 255 -3.61 0.33 -2.47
C ILE A 255 -4.87 -0.47 -2.67
N LEU A 256 -4.87 -1.69 -2.15
CA LEU A 256 -6.00 -2.62 -2.14
C LEU A 256 -6.30 -3.02 -0.70
N PHE A 257 -7.57 -3.22 -0.34
CA PHE A 257 -7.97 -3.67 0.98
C PHE A 257 -8.57 -5.07 0.93
N ALA A 258 -8.31 -5.86 1.97
CA ALA A 258 -9.10 -7.05 2.25
C ALA A 258 -10.55 -6.65 2.54
N LYS A 259 -11.48 -7.59 2.33
CA LYS A 259 -12.84 -7.41 2.84
C LYS A 259 -12.78 -7.28 4.37
N PRO A 260 -13.34 -6.21 4.97
CA PRO A 260 -13.39 -6.09 6.42
C PRO A 260 -14.13 -7.26 7.06
N VAL A 261 -13.62 -7.71 8.21
CA VAL A 261 -14.26 -8.69 9.08
C VAL A 261 -14.70 -8.01 10.37
N SER A 262 -15.77 -8.53 10.97
CA SER A 262 -16.24 -8.10 12.28
C SER A 262 -15.86 -9.15 13.33
N VAL A 263 -15.26 -8.70 14.42
CA VAL A 263 -14.90 -9.55 15.56
C VAL A 263 -15.66 -9.10 16.79
N THR A 264 -16.41 -10.01 17.40
CA THR A 264 -17.19 -9.73 18.61
C THR A 264 -16.40 -10.11 19.86
N VAL A 265 -16.13 -9.12 20.72
CA VAL A 265 -15.49 -9.30 22.02
C VAL A 265 -16.56 -9.44 23.11
N ARG A 266 -16.58 -10.60 23.80
CA ARG A 266 -17.54 -10.92 24.87
C ARG A 266 -17.06 -12.07 25.75
#